data_AF-A0A7X6T920-F1
#
_entry.id   AF-A0A7X6T920-F1
#
_cell.length_a   1.000
_cell.length_b   1.000
_cell.length_c   1.000
_cell.angle_alpha   90.00
_cell.angle_beta   90.00
_cell.angle_gamma   90.00
#
_symmetry.space_group_name_H-M   'P 1'
#
loop_
_entity.id
_entity.type
_entity.pdbx_description
1 polymer ?
#
loop_
_entity_poly.entity_id
_entity_poly.type
_entity_poly.pdbx_seq_one_letter_code
_entity_poly.pdbx_strand_id
1 'polypeptide(L)'
;MATYQARLYMVLYPTEALILSQLSPKDFVVRYSYGSVSYYEGKLIFAELDINYRDPYFQIDQAMKGLVPHPDGRPKATQYVSSYRVLEHVSIDAIQALFLGNPDGTVLELKEGSYVQPDQLKGFNVFVEVAPLHMISLSRMDMHDYGKYYTGGHPLLSVPRLFYMLMNFDLDTFIDRFKQIPFVPSPIVGIHPAKLLDAILDMESKPKSLSKGLALQNVLARQSYRSITRGLMFMDKDQEKFFPMPPLDQIEEENYPFYKSM
;
A
#
# COMPACT_ATOMS: atom_id res chain seq x y z
N MET A 1 22.77 29.91 -1.15
CA MET A 1 22.65 28.44 -1.17
C MET A 1 21.20 28.10 -1.45
N ALA A 2 20.90 27.15 -2.34
CA ALA A 2 19.52 26.74 -2.57
C ALA A 2 18.93 26.20 -1.25
N THR A 3 17.77 26.72 -0.86
CA THR A 3 17.08 26.28 0.36
C THR A 3 16.04 25.25 -0.06
N TYR A 4 16.24 24.00 0.35
CA TYR A 4 15.31 22.91 0.07
C TYR A 4 14.45 22.63 1.29
N GLN A 5 13.19 22.30 1.07
CA GLN A 5 12.29 21.87 2.13
C GLN A 5 12.66 20.44 2.56
N ALA A 6 12.84 20.22 3.87
CA ALA A 6 12.99 18.88 4.42
C ALA A 6 11.64 18.17 4.48
N ARG A 7 11.61 16.90 4.08
CA ARG A 7 10.43 16.05 4.06
C ARG A 7 10.77 14.70 4.68
N LEU A 8 9.78 14.09 5.34
CA LEU A 8 9.90 12.78 5.97
C LEU A 8 8.98 11.81 5.24
N TYR A 9 9.57 10.84 4.54
CA TYR A 9 8.83 9.83 3.79
C TYR A 9 8.95 8.46 4.45
N MET A 10 7.81 7.79 4.60
CA MET A 10 7.73 6.38 4.95
C MET A 10 7.44 5.58 3.69
N VAL A 11 8.45 4.89 3.15
CA VAL A 11 8.26 3.92 2.07
C VAL A 11 7.61 2.67 2.67
N LEU A 12 6.56 2.18 2.02
CA LEU A 12 5.76 1.01 2.41
C LEU A 12 5.94 -0.15 1.43
N TYR A 13 6.28 0.16 0.18
CA TYR A 13 6.58 -0.83 -0.85
C TYR A 13 7.61 -0.25 -1.84
N PRO A 14 8.63 -1.01 -2.27
CA PRO A 14 8.85 -2.46 -2.07
C PRO A 14 9.46 -2.87 -0.72
N THR A 15 10.13 -1.95 -0.03
CA THR A 15 10.77 -2.23 1.26
C THR A 15 10.49 -1.08 2.21
N GLU A 16 10.12 -1.41 3.44
CA GLU A 16 9.87 -0.41 4.46
C GLU A 16 11.13 0.42 4.77
N ALA A 17 10.98 1.74 4.72
CA ALA A 17 12.05 2.65 5.11
C ALA A 17 11.49 4.00 5.55
N LEU A 18 12.12 4.60 6.56
CA LEU A 18 11.90 5.98 6.97
C LEU A 18 13.04 6.83 6.44
N ILE A 19 12.73 7.80 5.60
CA ILE A 19 13.72 8.53 4.79
C ILE A 19 13.44 10.02 4.88
N LEU A 20 14.47 10.78 5.22
CA LEU A 20 14.50 12.21 5.04
C LEU A 20 14.92 12.55 3.61
N SER A 21 14.21 13.48 3.00
CA SER A 21 14.47 13.90 1.61
C SER A 21 14.30 15.40 1.44
N GLN A 22 15.04 15.96 0.48
CA GLN A 22 14.84 17.31 -0.05
C GLN A 22 14.07 17.32 -1.38
N LEU A 23 13.62 16.14 -1.85
CA LEU A 23 12.88 15.99 -3.10
C LEU A 23 11.38 16.13 -2.88
N SER A 24 10.70 16.72 -3.85
CA SER A 24 9.23 16.64 -3.94
C SER A 24 8.77 15.18 -4.08
N PRO A 25 7.51 14.84 -3.78
CA PRO A 25 7.01 13.47 -3.96
C PRO A 25 7.22 12.93 -5.38
N LYS A 26 7.01 13.77 -6.39
CA LYS A 26 7.25 13.41 -7.80
C LYS A 26 8.72 13.10 -8.08
N ASP A 27 9.63 13.96 -7.63
CA ASP A 27 11.07 13.74 -7.83
C ASP A 27 11.57 12.54 -7.01
N PHE A 28 10.93 12.25 -5.88
CA PHE A 28 11.21 11.08 -5.06
C PHE A 28 10.84 9.78 -5.77
N VAL A 29 9.69 9.72 -6.48
CA VAL A 29 9.37 8.56 -7.35
C VAL A 29 10.42 8.40 -8.44
N VAL A 30 10.74 9.47 -9.17
CA VAL A 30 11.76 9.45 -10.24
C VAL A 30 13.12 8.97 -9.74
N ARG A 31 13.50 9.38 -8.51
CA ARG A 31 14.75 8.93 -7.87
C ARG A 31 14.79 7.42 -7.69
N TYR A 32 13.68 6.78 -7.33
CA TYR A 32 13.60 5.33 -7.14
C TYR A 32 13.44 4.55 -8.45
N SER A 33 12.75 5.12 -9.44
CA SER A 33 12.54 4.47 -10.74
C SER A 33 13.75 4.54 -11.67
N TYR A 34 14.45 5.68 -11.70
CA TYR A 34 15.49 5.95 -12.71
C TYR A 34 16.80 6.47 -12.14
N GLY A 35 16.75 7.24 -11.06
CA GLY A 35 17.88 8.08 -10.64
C GLY A 35 18.94 7.38 -9.80
N SER A 36 18.71 6.14 -9.36
CA SER A 36 19.46 5.44 -8.31
C SER A 36 20.44 4.41 -8.87
N VAL A 37 21.61 4.24 -8.21
CA VAL A 37 22.52 3.11 -8.50
C VAL A 37 21.84 1.79 -8.13
N SER A 38 20.99 1.82 -7.10
CA SER A 38 20.05 0.75 -6.79
C SER A 38 18.82 0.91 -7.67
N TYR A 39 18.84 0.27 -8.84
CA TYR A 39 17.71 0.26 -9.78
C TYR A 39 16.54 -0.54 -9.20
N TYR A 40 15.32 -0.01 -9.32
CA TYR A 40 14.09 -0.74 -9.01
C TYR A 40 13.06 -0.53 -10.12
N GLU A 41 12.68 -1.61 -10.80
CA GLU A 41 11.74 -1.62 -11.92
C GLU A 41 10.32 -1.96 -11.46
N GLY A 42 9.81 -1.22 -10.46
CA GLY A 42 8.49 -1.53 -9.91
C GLY A 42 7.77 -0.32 -9.33
N LYS A 43 6.65 -0.62 -8.68
CA LYS A 43 5.78 0.37 -8.06
C LYS A 43 6.36 0.88 -6.74
N LEU A 44 6.22 2.17 -6.49
CA LEU A 44 6.59 2.76 -5.20
C LEU A 44 5.31 3.14 -4.46
N ILE A 45 5.16 2.69 -3.22
CA ILE A 45 4.10 3.20 -2.33
C ILE A 45 4.78 3.79 -1.11
N PHE A 46 4.49 5.06 -0.83
CA PHE A 46 5.09 5.76 0.30
C PHE A 46 4.13 6.82 0.83
N ALA A 47 4.29 7.19 2.10
CA ALA A 47 3.54 8.25 2.73
C ALA A 47 4.45 9.42 3.12
N GLU A 48 3.93 10.65 3.05
CA GLU A 48 4.54 11.80 3.69
C GLU A 48 4.04 11.90 5.12
N LEU A 49 4.99 12.04 6.05
CA LEU A 49 4.73 12.24 7.47
C LEU A 49 4.95 13.69 7.84
N ASP A 50 4.34 14.13 8.95
CA ASP A 50 4.72 15.38 9.59
C ASP A 50 6.23 15.40 9.86
N ILE A 51 6.92 16.39 9.30
CA ILE A 51 8.37 16.58 9.48
C ILE A 51 8.77 16.77 10.96
N ASN A 52 7.82 17.18 11.81
CA ASN A 52 8.01 17.34 13.24
C ASN A 52 7.72 16.06 14.04
N TYR A 53 7.24 14.98 13.40
CA TYR A 53 7.00 13.70 14.06
C TYR A 53 8.28 13.17 14.71
N ARG A 54 8.18 12.69 15.96
CA ARG A 54 9.28 12.07 16.69
C ARG A 54 8.77 10.84 17.43
N ASP A 55 9.57 9.78 17.41
CA ASP A 55 9.36 8.56 18.17
C ASP A 55 10.72 8.09 18.72
N PRO A 56 10.80 7.57 19.96
CA PRO A 56 12.06 7.08 20.53
C PRO A 56 12.78 6.02 19.70
N TYR A 57 12.06 5.27 18.86
CA TYR A 57 12.63 4.27 17.95
C TYR A 57 13.40 4.91 16.78
N PHE A 58 13.10 6.17 16.42
CA PHE A 58 13.72 6.85 15.28
C PHE A 58 14.63 8.00 15.71
N GLN A 59 15.92 7.93 15.35
CA GLN A 59 16.87 9.04 15.54
C GLN A 59 16.74 10.14 14.47
N ILE A 60 15.54 10.69 14.29
CA ILE A 60 15.23 11.66 13.22
C ILE A 60 16.11 12.91 13.32
N ASP A 61 16.27 13.49 14.51
CA ASP A 61 17.08 14.71 14.68
C ASP A 61 18.56 14.48 14.36
N GLN A 62 19.08 13.28 14.63
CA GLN A 62 20.44 12.92 14.26
C GLN A 62 20.58 12.76 12.76
N ALA A 63 19.64 12.07 12.11
CA ALA A 63 19.62 11.94 10.65
C ALA A 63 19.43 13.29 9.95
N MET A 64 18.72 14.23 10.58
CA MET A 64 18.47 15.57 10.03
C MET A 64 19.73 16.40 9.84
N LYS A 65 20.74 16.23 10.71
CA LYS A 65 22.05 16.87 10.57
C LYS A 65 22.75 16.45 9.27
N GLY A 66 22.43 15.28 8.71
CA GLY A 66 22.94 14.76 7.45
C GLY A 66 22.14 15.16 6.22
N LEU A 67 20.97 15.79 6.37
CA LEU A 67 20.15 16.26 5.25
C LEU A 67 20.65 17.62 4.73
N VAL A 68 21.86 17.60 4.17
CA VAL A 68 22.53 18.78 3.62
C VAL A 68 22.67 18.62 2.11
N PRO A 69 22.39 19.67 1.31
CA PRO A 69 22.62 19.62 -0.13
C PRO A 69 24.06 19.24 -0.48
N HIS A 70 24.24 18.63 -1.64
CA HIS A 70 25.56 18.27 -2.14
C HIS A 70 26.41 19.53 -2.41
N PRO A 71 27.75 19.42 -2.45
CA PRO A 71 28.63 20.55 -2.73
C PRO A 71 28.35 21.25 -4.06
N ASP A 72 27.80 20.52 -5.03
CA ASP A 72 27.37 21.03 -6.34
C ASP A 72 25.99 21.72 -6.32
N GLY A 73 25.38 21.86 -5.13
CA GLY A 73 24.09 22.50 -4.92
C GLY A 73 22.88 21.59 -5.10
N ARG A 74 23.03 20.34 -5.56
CA ARG A 74 21.90 19.43 -5.74
C ARG A 74 21.26 19.03 -4.40
N PRO A 75 19.93 18.81 -4.35
CA PRO A 75 19.26 18.36 -3.14
C PRO A 75 19.76 16.99 -2.69
N LYS A 76 19.80 16.77 -1.38
CA LYS A 76 20.00 15.46 -0.79
C LYS A 76 18.76 14.60 -1.04
N ALA A 77 18.88 13.66 -1.97
CA ALA A 77 17.78 12.84 -2.41
C ALA A 77 17.23 11.91 -1.31
N THR A 78 18.13 11.26 -0.57
CA THR A 78 17.77 10.30 0.47
C THR A 78 18.77 10.37 1.63
N GLN A 79 18.23 10.44 2.84
CA GLN A 79 18.95 10.28 4.10
C GLN A 79 18.13 9.31 4.96
N TYR A 80 18.58 8.07 5.07
CA TYR A 80 17.85 7.03 5.81
C TYR A 80 17.85 7.33 7.31
N VAL A 81 16.70 7.12 7.94
CA VAL A 81 16.48 7.17 9.39
C VAL A 81 16.32 5.75 9.95
N SER A 82 15.53 4.92 9.27
CA SER A 82 15.33 3.51 9.60
C SER A 82 14.95 2.72 8.35
N SER A 83 15.16 1.41 8.38
CA SER A 83 14.79 0.46 7.32
C SER A 83 14.09 -0.79 7.87
N TYR A 84 13.63 -0.76 9.12
CA TYR A 84 13.05 -1.92 9.77
C TYR A 84 11.96 -1.52 10.77
N ARG A 85 10.82 -2.25 10.74
CA ARG A 85 9.63 -2.02 11.58
C ARG A 85 9.17 -0.57 11.56
N VAL A 86 9.20 0.06 10.39
CA VAL A 86 8.94 1.50 10.30
C VAL A 86 7.47 1.78 10.59
N LEU A 87 6.55 1.10 9.90
CA LEU A 87 5.12 1.30 10.12
C LEU A 87 4.72 1.00 11.58
N GLU A 88 5.34 -0.01 12.20
CA GLU A 88 5.07 -0.38 13.60
C GLU A 88 5.40 0.72 14.61
N HIS A 89 6.24 1.70 14.24
CA HIS A 89 6.69 2.79 15.10
C HIS A 89 6.26 4.17 14.59
N VAL A 90 5.51 4.25 13.49
CA VAL A 90 4.91 5.50 13.01
C VAL A 90 3.49 5.63 13.55
N SER A 91 3.19 6.74 14.22
CA SER A 91 1.83 7.10 14.61
C SER A 91 0.95 7.29 13.37
N ILE A 92 -0.27 6.75 13.41
CA ILE A 92 -1.23 6.88 12.31
C ILE A 92 -1.55 8.36 12.04
N ASP A 93 -1.75 9.16 13.09
CA ASP A 93 -1.98 10.61 12.98
C ASP A 93 -0.85 11.38 12.28
N ALA A 94 0.39 10.88 12.33
CA ALA A 94 1.53 11.55 11.71
C ALA A 94 1.52 11.45 10.18
N ILE A 95 0.72 10.54 9.61
CA ILE A 95 0.60 10.32 8.17
C ILE A 95 -0.26 11.43 7.56
N GLN A 96 0.31 12.23 6.65
CA GLN A 96 -0.35 13.40 6.06
C GLN A 96 -0.92 13.12 4.67
N ALA A 97 -0.19 12.37 3.84
CA ALA A 97 -0.60 12.02 2.48
C ALA A 97 0.02 10.68 2.07
N LEU A 98 -0.65 9.97 1.16
CA LEU A 98 -0.18 8.71 0.59
C LEU A 98 0.09 8.89 -0.90
N PHE A 99 1.16 8.29 -1.41
CA PHE A 99 1.57 8.43 -2.79
C PHE A 99 1.73 7.06 -3.46
N LEU A 100 1.14 6.92 -4.65
CA LEU A 100 1.29 5.78 -5.53
C LEU A 100 2.19 6.20 -6.70
N GLY A 101 3.35 5.58 -6.83
CA GLY A 101 4.30 5.80 -7.92
C GLY A 101 4.32 4.63 -8.90
N ASN A 102 4.29 4.95 -10.20
CA ASN A 102 4.51 3.99 -11.27
C ASN A 102 6.00 3.87 -11.63
N PRO A 103 6.42 2.76 -12.28
CA PRO A 103 7.80 2.60 -12.74
C PRO A 103 8.25 3.69 -13.71
N ASP A 104 7.32 4.37 -14.39
CA ASP A 104 7.63 5.45 -15.32
C ASP A 104 7.87 6.82 -14.66
N GLY A 105 7.88 6.88 -13.32
CA GLY A 105 8.08 8.10 -12.55
C GLY A 105 6.81 8.95 -12.36
N THR A 106 5.68 8.54 -12.92
CA THR A 106 4.39 9.19 -12.64
C THR A 106 3.92 8.88 -11.23
N VAL A 107 3.21 9.82 -10.61
CA VAL A 107 2.76 9.73 -9.21
C VAL A 107 1.32 10.18 -9.09
N LEU A 108 0.56 9.51 -8.22
CA LEU A 108 -0.75 9.92 -7.75
C LEU A 108 -0.68 10.18 -6.25
N GLU A 109 -1.14 11.36 -5.83
CA GLU A 109 -1.33 11.69 -4.43
C GLU A 109 -2.74 11.31 -3.99
N LEU A 110 -2.84 10.66 -2.85
CA LEU A 110 -4.07 10.33 -2.15
C LEU A 110 -4.12 11.12 -0.85
N LYS A 111 -5.20 11.87 -0.67
CA LYS A 111 -5.50 12.59 0.58
C LYS A 111 -6.29 11.70 1.52
N GLU A 112 -6.19 11.99 2.81
CA GLU A 112 -7.05 11.36 3.81
C GLU A 112 -8.53 11.61 3.47
N GLY A 113 -9.35 10.58 3.62
CA GLY A 113 -10.79 10.67 3.44
C GLY A 113 -11.53 9.72 4.38
N SER A 114 -12.85 9.82 4.40
CA SER A 114 -13.67 8.98 5.26
C SER A 114 -13.92 7.62 4.64
N TYR A 115 -13.75 6.55 5.43
CA TYR A 115 -14.22 5.23 5.06
C TYR A 115 -15.69 5.07 5.45
N VAL A 116 -16.52 4.65 4.51
CA VAL A 116 -17.91 4.27 4.78
C VAL A 116 -18.01 2.75 4.81
N GLN A 117 -18.20 2.21 6.01
CA GLN A 117 -18.41 0.79 6.21
C GLN A 117 -19.69 0.36 5.49
N PRO A 118 -19.66 -0.71 4.66
CA PRO A 118 -20.84 -1.18 3.97
C PRO A 118 -21.82 -1.85 4.95
N ASP A 119 -23.12 -1.58 4.80
CA ASP A 119 -24.17 -2.21 5.63
C ASP A 119 -24.21 -3.73 5.50
N GLN A 120 -23.91 -4.23 4.28
CA GLN A 120 -23.85 -5.65 3.98
C GLN A 120 -22.73 -5.94 2.99
N LEU A 121 -21.97 -6.99 3.28
CA LEU A 121 -21.01 -7.56 2.36
C LEU A 121 -21.66 -8.69 1.56
N LYS A 122 -21.40 -8.70 0.25
CA LYS A 122 -21.78 -9.79 -0.63
C LYS A 122 -20.53 -10.57 -1.01
N GLY A 123 -20.52 -11.87 -0.71
CA GLY A 123 -19.44 -12.76 -1.10
C GLY A 123 -18.14 -12.54 -0.31
N PHE A 124 -17.03 -12.45 -1.04
CA PHE A 124 -15.69 -12.36 -0.47
C PHE A 124 -14.95 -11.12 -0.97
N ASN A 125 -14.19 -10.51 -0.09
CA ASN A 125 -13.23 -9.46 -0.40
C ASN A 125 -11.82 -10.04 -0.58
N VAL A 126 -11.05 -9.44 -1.47
CA VAL A 126 -9.63 -9.75 -1.65
C VAL A 126 -8.81 -8.62 -1.09
N PHE A 127 -8.05 -8.91 -0.03
CA PHE A 127 -7.15 -7.95 0.59
C PHE A 127 -5.72 -8.22 0.15
N VAL A 128 -5.01 -7.13 -0.12
CA VAL A 128 -3.55 -7.16 -0.28
C VAL A 128 -2.96 -6.42 0.90
N GLU A 129 -2.25 -7.15 1.74
CA GLU A 129 -1.46 -6.61 2.83
C GLU A 129 -0.16 -6.08 2.22
N VAL A 130 0.13 -4.80 2.42
CA VAL A 130 1.27 -4.11 1.80
C VAL A 130 2.45 -4.03 2.76
N ALA A 131 2.19 -3.64 4.02
CA ALA A 131 3.19 -3.55 5.08
C ALA A 131 2.53 -3.73 6.46
N PRO A 132 3.22 -4.29 7.47
CA PRO A 132 4.52 -4.98 7.36
C PRO A 132 4.39 -6.38 6.76
N LEU A 133 3.15 -6.85 6.57
CA LEU A 133 2.85 -8.12 5.91
C LEU A 133 2.84 -7.94 4.40
N HIS A 134 3.09 -9.01 3.67
CA HIS A 134 3.12 -9.01 2.21
C HIS A 134 2.29 -10.15 1.63
N MET A 135 1.04 -10.33 2.09
CA MET A 135 0.19 -11.45 1.66
C MET A 135 -1.03 -10.98 0.88
N ILE A 136 -1.70 -11.94 0.23
CA ILE A 136 -3.03 -11.77 -0.35
C ILE A 136 -3.97 -12.71 0.39
N SER A 137 -5.12 -12.21 0.82
CA SER A 137 -6.14 -12.99 1.52
C SER A 137 -7.53 -12.83 0.91
N LEU A 138 -8.32 -13.88 1.04
CA LEU A 138 -9.76 -13.88 0.77
C LEU A 138 -10.48 -13.78 2.12
N SER A 139 -11.38 -12.80 2.28
CA SER A 139 -12.02 -12.54 3.56
C SER A 139 -13.52 -12.25 3.43
N ARG A 140 -14.25 -12.50 4.53
CA ARG A 140 -15.66 -12.14 4.70
C ARG A 140 -15.86 -10.76 5.33
N MET A 141 -14.77 -10.10 5.71
CA MET A 141 -14.77 -8.84 6.44
C MET A 141 -14.66 -7.66 5.48
N ASP A 142 -15.17 -6.50 5.90
CA ASP A 142 -14.91 -5.23 5.22
C ASP A 142 -13.52 -4.70 5.61
N MET A 143 -13.15 -3.52 5.10
CA MET A 143 -11.80 -3.00 5.34
C MET A 143 -11.57 -2.72 6.83
N HIS A 144 -12.53 -2.11 7.53
CA HIS A 144 -12.39 -1.75 8.94
C HIS A 144 -12.30 -3.02 9.80
N ASP A 145 -13.21 -3.96 9.62
CA ASP A 145 -13.24 -5.20 10.40
C ASP A 145 -12.01 -6.09 10.12
N TYR A 146 -11.52 -6.09 8.87
CA TYR A 146 -10.30 -6.79 8.50
C TYR A 146 -9.09 -6.25 9.28
N GLY A 147 -8.89 -4.93 9.31
CA GLY A 147 -7.77 -4.35 10.03
C GLY A 147 -7.86 -4.65 11.53
N LYS A 148 -9.03 -4.45 12.14
CA LYS A 148 -9.26 -4.73 13.58
C LYS A 148 -9.00 -6.18 13.93
N TYR A 149 -9.30 -7.12 13.03
CA TYR A 149 -9.02 -8.52 13.27
C TYR A 149 -7.52 -8.79 13.47
N TYR A 150 -6.65 -8.15 12.69
CA TYR A 150 -5.19 -8.33 12.79
C TYR A 150 -4.54 -7.40 13.82
N THR A 151 -5.05 -6.19 14.04
CA THR A 151 -4.47 -5.21 14.98
C THR A 151 -5.06 -5.31 16.39
N GLY A 152 -6.21 -5.96 16.54
CA GLY A 152 -6.94 -6.10 17.81
C GLY A 152 -6.35 -7.12 18.80
N GLY A 153 -5.19 -7.70 18.52
CA GLY A 153 -4.50 -8.61 19.44
C GLY A 153 -4.95 -10.07 19.38
N HIS A 154 -5.37 -10.56 18.20
CA HIS A 154 -5.64 -11.98 18.01
C HIS A 154 -4.40 -12.83 18.40
N PRO A 155 -4.55 -13.88 19.24
CA PRO A 155 -3.43 -14.52 19.94
C PRO A 155 -2.42 -15.22 19.02
N LEU A 156 -2.82 -15.58 17.81
CA LEU A 156 -1.97 -16.31 16.85
C LEU A 156 -1.55 -15.47 15.64
N LEU A 157 -2.28 -14.40 15.34
CA LEU A 157 -2.19 -13.68 14.08
C LEU A 157 -2.45 -12.21 14.36
N SER A 158 -1.43 -11.50 14.84
CA SER A 158 -1.57 -10.08 15.11
C SER A 158 -0.30 -9.31 14.74
N VAL A 159 -0.52 -8.10 14.23
CA VAL A 159 0.51 -7.10 13.96
C VAL A 159 0.13 -5.81 14.68
N PRO A 160 1.09 -5.00 15.17
CA PRO A 160 0.75 -3.77 15.89
C PRO A 160 0.08 -2.74 14.97
N ARG A 161 0.52 -2.65 13.71
CA ARG A 161 -0.06 -1.81 12.66
C ARG A 161 -0.10 -2.56 11.33
N LEU A 162 -1.09 -2.24 10.51
CA LEU A 162 -1.27 -2.84 9.19
C LEU A 162 -1.59 -1.76 8.16
N PHE A 163 -0.94 -1.85 7.01
CA PHE A 163 -1.25 -1.09 5.80
C PHE A 163 -1.66 -2.04 4.69
N TYR A 164 -2.86 -1.86 4.15
CA TYR A 164 -3.50 -2.82 3.26
C TYR A 164 -4.48 -2.14 2.32
N MET A 165 -4.83 -2.83 1.23
CA MET A 165 -5.75 -2.33 0.21
C MET A 165 -6.79 -3.38 -0.17
N LEU A 166 -7.95 -2.90 -0.62
CA LEU A 166 -9.03 -3.73 -1.12
C LEU A 166 -8.97 -3.80 -2.65
N MET A 167 -8.85 -5.02 -3.18
CA MET A 167 -8.86 -5.26 -4.61
C MET A 167 -10.27 -5.48 -5.15
N ASN A 168 -10.47 -5.07 -6.41
CA ASN A 168 -11.64 -5.39 -7.19
C ASN A 168 -11.64 -6.88 -7.52
N PHE A 169 -12.67 -7.58 -7.07
CA PHE A 169 -12.85 -8.98 -7.36
C PHE A 169 -14.33 -9.29 -7.53
N ASP A 170 -14.72 -9.52 -8.79
CA ASP A 170 -16.05 -10.03 -9.12
C ASP A 170 -16.01 -11.56 -9.09
N LEU A 171 -16.42 -12.08 -7.93
CA LEU A 171 -16.47 -13.51 -7.64
C LEU A 171 -17.36 -14.27 -8.63
N ASP A 172 -18.58 -13.76 -8.85
CA ASP A 172 -19.61 -14.45 -9.63
C ASP A 172 -19.17 -14.54 -11.09
N THR A 173 -18.71 -13.42 -11.66
CA THR A 173 -18.18 -13.39 -13.03
C THR A 173 -16.97 -14.31 -13.19
N PHE A 174 -16.09 -14.39 -12.19
CA PHE A 174 -14.93 -15.30 -12.23
C PHE A 174 -15.37 -16.77 -12.26
N ILE A 175 -16.27 -17.18 -11.35
CA ILE A 175 -16.74 -18.56 -11.26
C ILE A 175 -17.45 -18.98 -12.56
N ASP A 176 -18.33 -18.14 -13.08
CA ASP A 176 -19.09 -18.45 -14.29
C ASP A 176 -18.19 -18.58 -15.51
N ARG A 177 -17.20 -17.69 -15.65
CA ARG A 177 -16.19 -17.80 -16.72
C ARG A 177 -15.32 -19.03 -16.58
N PHE A 178 -14.88 -19.37 -15.37
CA PHE A 178 -14.02 -20.53 -15.15
C PHE A 178 -14.73 -21.84 -15.48
N LYS A 179 -16.03 -21.96 -15.18
CA LYS A 179 -16.85 -23.12 -15.55
C LYS A 179 -16.97 -23.30 -17.07
N GLN A 180 -17.04 -22.20 -17.81
CA GLN A 180 -17.14 -22.23 -19.27
C GLN A 180 -15.78 -22.47 -19.93
N ILE A 181 -14.71 -21.88 -19.38
CA ILE A 181 -13.36 -21.89 -19.94
C ILE A 181 -12.36 -22.18 -18.80
N PRO A 182 -11.95 -23.45 -18.61
CA PRO A 182 -11.04 -23.84 -17.51
C PRO A 182 -9.62 -23.25 -17.58
N PHE A 183 -9.31 -22.46 -18.61
CA PHE A 183 -8.03 -21.80 -18.84
C PHE A 183 -8.11 -20.27 -18.72
N VAL A 184 -9.24 -19.72 -18.25
CA VAL A 184 -9.35 -18.27 -18.00
C VAL A 184 -8.25 -17.82 -17.03
N PRO A 185 -7.56 -16.70 -17.29
CA PRO A 185 -6.56 -16.18 -16.36
C PRO A 185 -7.20 -15.81 -15.03
N SER A 186 -6.43 -15.91 -13.95
CA SER A 186 -6.85 -15.43 -12.64
C SER A 186 -7.04 -13.91 -12.68
N PRO A 187 -8.11 -13.37 -12.06
CA PRO A 187 -8.28 -11.93 -11.89
C PRO A 187 -7.27 -11.32 -10.92
N ILE A 188 -6.62 -12.16 -10.09
CA ILE A 188 -5.57 -11.75 -9.17
C ILE A 188 -4.23 -12.24 -9.71
N VAL A 189 -3.32 -11.32 -10.01
CA VAL A 189 -1.99 -11.65 -10.54
C VAL A 189 -1.24 -12.54 -9.54
N GLY A 190 -0.50 -13.52 -10.05
CA GLY A 190 0.31 -14.45 -9.25
C GLY A 190 -0.46 -15.59 -8.58
N ILE A 191 -1.79 -15.63 -8.69
CA ILE A 191 -2.60 -16.74 -8.20
C ILE A 191 -3.06 -17.59 -9.39
N HIS A 192 -2.94 -18.91 -9.28
CA HIS A 192 -3.49 -19.81 -10.29
C HIS A 192 -5.03 -19.84 -10.19
N PRO A 193 -5.80 -19.73 -11.29
CA PRO A 193 -7.27 -19.63 -11.23
C PRO A 193 -7.93 -20.83 -10.52
N ALA A 194 -7.45 -22.06 -10.75
CA ALA A 194 -7.94 -23.24 -10.02
C ALA A 194 -7.71 -23.14 -8.50
N LYS A 195 -6.60 -22.53 -8.05
CA LYS A 195 -6.31 -22.35 -6.61
C LYS A 195 -7.16 -21.26 -5.99
N LEU A 196 -7.50 -20.23 -6.75
CA LEU A 196 -8.48 -19.24 -6.33
C LEU A 196 -9.86 -19.90 -6.13
N LEU A 197 -10.30 -20.72 -7.08
CA LEU A 197 -11.55 -21.47 -6.96
C LEU A 197 -11.54 -22.44 -5.76
N ASP A 198 -10.46 -23.21 -5.57
CA ASP A 198 -10.31 -24.09 -4.40
C ASP A 198 -10.44 -23.31 -3.08
N ALA A 199 -9.85 -22.11 -3.00
CA ALA A 199 -9.90 -21.28 -1.80
C ALA A 199 -11.31 -20.72 -1.53
N ILE A 200 -12.03 -20.33 -2.58
CA ILE A 200 -13.44 -19.89 -2.51
C ILE A 200 -14.32 -21.03 -1.98
N LEU A 201 -14.26 -22.20 -2.62
CA LEU A 201 -15.06 -23.37 -2.23
C LEU A 201 -14.74 -23.83 -0.80
N ASP A 202 -13.46 -23.80 -0.41
CA ASP A 202 -13.06 -24.12 0.97
C ASP A 202 -13.66 -23.14 1.98
N MET A 203 -13.63 -21.84 1.69
CA MET A 203 -14.22 -20.82 2.55
C MET A 203 -15.75 -20.96 2.61
N GLU A 204 -16.43 -21.27 1.51
CA GLU A 204 -17.88 -21.57 1.48
C GLU A 204 -18.23 -22.77 2.35
N SER A 205 -17.41 -23.83 2.32
CA SER A 205 -17.59 -25.01 3.16
C SER A 205 -17.37 -24.76 4.66
N LYS A 206 -16.72 -23.65 5.02
CA LYS A 206 -16.36 -23.28 6.39
C LYS A 206 -16.93 -21.90 6.76
N PRO A 207 -18.24 -21.78 7.07
CA PRO A 207 -18.88 -20.50 7.35
C PRO A 207 -18.25 -19.70 8.52
N LYS A 208 -17.58 -20.39 9.45
CA LYS A 208 -16.89 -19.76 10.59
C LYS A 208 -15.50 -19.20 10.24
N SER A 209 -14.95 -19.53 9.08
CA SER A 209 -13.65 -19.01 8.64
C SER A 209 -13.82 -17.60 8.10
N LEU A 210 -13.14 -16.64 8.71
CA LEU A 210 -13.24 -15.22 8.35
C LEU A 210 -12.24 -14.80 7.28
N SER A 211 -11.09 -15.48 7.18
CA SER A 211 -10.02 -15.15 6.25
C SER A 211 -9.26 -16.41 5.82
N LYS A 212 -8.76 -16.41 4.59
CA LYS A 212 -7.88 -17.45 4.04
C LYS A 212 -6.79 -16.82 3.16
N GLY A 213 -5.54 -17.14 3.47
CA GLY A 213 -4.41 -16.73 2.62
C GLY A 213 -4.48 -17.39 1.24
N LEU A 214 -4.27 -16.58 0.20
CA LEU A 214 -4.26 -17.01 -1.21
C LEU A 214 -2.83 -17.14 -1.77
N ALA A 215 -1.89 -16.33 -1.27
CA ALA A 215 -0.50 -16.35 -1.68
C ALA A 215 0.42 -16.02 -0.49
N LEU A 216 1.61 -16.61 -0.49
CA LEU A 216 2.66 -16.35 0.51
C LEU A 216 3.34 -14.99 0.32
N GLN A 217 3.26 -14.45 -0.89
CA GLN A 217 3.76 -13.12 -1.21
C GLN A 217 2.80 -12.44 -2.18
N ASN A 218 2.49 -11.17 -1.92
CA ASN A 218 1.78 -10.35 -2.89
C ASN A 218 2.69 -10.03 -4.09
N VAL A 219 2.09 -9.80 -5.25
CA VAL A 219 2.78 -9.40 -6.48
C VAL A 219 2.39 -7.98 -6.87
N LEU A 220 2.43 -7.08 -5.89
CA LEU A 220 2.08 -5.67 -6.05
C LEU A 220 2.80 -5.00 -7.21
N ALA A 221 4.09 -5.31 -7.42
CA ALA A 221 4.87 -4.77 -8.55
C ALA A 221 4.22 -5.06 -9.92
N ARG A 222 3.49 -6.16 -10.06
CA ARG A 222 2.86 -6.59 -11.32
C ARG A 222 1.36 -6.31 -11.37
N GLN A 223 0.75 -5.95 -10.24
CA GLN A 223 -0.68 -5.71 -10.12
C GLN A 223 -0.98 -4.25 -10.51
N SER A 224 -1.87 -4.04 -11.49
CA SER A 224 -2.27 -2.68 -11.89
C SER A 224 -3.00 -1.96 -10.75
N TYR A 225 -2.74 -0.65 -10.58
CA TYR A 225 -3.46 0.16 -9.59
C TYR A 225 -4.95 0.29 -9.93
N ARG A 226 -5.36 -0.03 -11.16
CA ARG A 226 -6.77 -0.09 -11.59
C ARG A 226 -7.59 -1.13 -10.82
N SER A 227 -6.89 -2.09 -10.19
CA SER A 227 -7.54 -3.10 -9.37
C SER A 227 -7.89 -2.62 -7.96
N ILE A 228 -7.53 -1.40 -7.55
CA ILE A 228 -7.91 -0.86 -6.24
C ILE A 228 -9.34 -0.28 -6.34
N THR A 229 -10.29 -0.79 -5.56
CA THR A 229 -11.71 -0.37 -5.67
C THR A 229 -12.05 0.80 -4.76
N ARG A 230 -11.65 0.72 -3.49
CA ARG A 230 -12.04 1.69 -2.47
C ARG A 230 -10.90 2.61 -2.09
N GLY A 231 -9.73 2.04 -1.86
CA GLY A 231 -8.59 2.78 -1.35
C GLY A 231 -7.68 1.89 -0.52
N LEU A 232 -6.87 2.54 0.29
CA LEU A 232 -5.87 1.93 1.16
C LEU A 232 -6.13 2.38 2.59
N MET A 233 -5.88 1.49 3.53
CA MET A 233 -6.14 1.71 4.95
C MET A 233 -4.87 1.47 5.75
N PHE A 234 -4.56 2.41 6.63
CA PHE A 234 -3.71 2.16 7.78
C PHE A 234 -4.59 1.91 8.99
N MET A 235 -4.24 0.90 9.77
CA MET A 235 -4.94 0.62 11.02
C MET A 235 -3.97 0.15 12.08
N ASP A 236 -4.22 0.58 13.32
CA ASP A 236 -3.66 -0.03 14.51
C ASP A 236 -4.80 -0.46 15.45
N LYS A 237 -4.50 -0.71 16.73
CA LYS A 237 -5.52 -1.16 17.68
C LYS A 237 -6.60 -0.09 17.92
N ASP A 238 -6.21 1.17 17.90
CA ASP A 238 -7.01 2.29 18.41
C ASP A 238 -7.39 3.29 17.31
N GLN A 239 -6.60 3.36 16.23
CA GLN A 239 -6.73 4.35 15.16
C GLN A 239 -6.83 3.70 13.79
N GLU A 240 -7.51 4.40 12.88
CA GLU A 240 -7.52 4.10 11.46
C GLU A 240 -7.30 5.38 10.64
N LYS A 241 -6.71 5.22 9.46
CA LYS A 241 -6.61 6.30 8.48
C LYS A 241 -6.77 5.76 7.07
N PHE A 242 -7.77 6.29 6.38
CA PHE A 242 -8.19 5.82 5.06
C PHE A 242 -7.80 6.82 3.97
N PHE A 243 -7.28 6.26 2.88
CA PHE A 243 -6.90 6.99 1.67
C PHE A 243 -7.75 6.47 0.51
N PRO A 244 -8.88 7.13 0.20
CA PRO A 244 -9.75 6.70 -0.89
C PRO A 244 -9.03 6.76 -2.23
N MET A 245 -9.28 5.77 -3.08
CA MET A 245 -8.86 5.80 -4.47
C MET A 245 -9.89 6.63 -5.26
N PRO A 246 -9.48 7.68 -6.00
CA PRO A 246 -10.39 8.41 -6.86
C PRO A 246 -10.97 7.49 -7.95
N PRO A 247 -12.17 7.78 -8.45
CA PRO A 247 -12.71 7.13 -9.64
C PRO A 247 -11.73 7.16 -10.82
N LEU A 248 -11.71 6.09 -11.62
CA LEU A 248 -10.73 5.95 -12.71
C LEU A 248 -10.86 7.03 -13.78
N ASP A 249 -12.09 7.46 -14.07
CA ASP A 249 -12.41 8.59 -14.95
C ASP A 249 -11.86 9.92 -14.41
N GLN A 250 -11.97 10.15 -13.09
CA GLN A 250 -11.36 11.32 -12.47
C GLN A 250 -9.82 11.29 -12.58
N ILE A 251 -9.18 10.14 -12.36
CA ILE A 251 -7.72 10.00 -12.52
C ILE A 251 -7.31 10.22 -13.99
N GLU A 252 -8.11 9.72 -14.94
CA GLU A 252 -7.87 9.93 -16.37
C GLU A 252 -7.93 11.42 -16.75
N GLU A 253 -8.89 12.17 -16.21
CA GLU A 253 -9.07 13.59 -16.47
C GLU A 253 -8.01 14.46 -15.78
N GLU A 254 -7.75 14.23 -14.50
CA GLU A 254 -6.90 15.09 -13.68
C GLU A 254 -5.41 14.71 -13.73
N ASN A 255 -5.09 13.44 -14.01
CA ASN A 255 -3.73 12.91 -14.02
C ASN A 255 -3.54 11.82 -15.08
N TYR A 256 -3.83 12.17 -16.34
CA TYR A 256 -3.67 11.28 -17.50
C TYR A 256 -2.32 10.55 -17.59
N PRO A 257 -1.16 11.19 -17.32
CA PRO A 257 0.13 10.48 -17.37
C PRO A 257 0.19 9.31 -16.40
N PHE A 258 -0.29 9.48 -15.17
CA PHE A 258 -0.37 8.38 -14.21
C PHE A 258 -1.35 7.32 -14.66
N TYR A 259 -2.56 7.72 -15.07
CA TYR A 259 -3.62 6.82 -15.54
C TYR A 259 -3.18 5.87 -16.66
N LYS A 260 -2.41 6.41 -17.61
CA LYS A 260 -1.90 5.66 -18.77
C LYS A 260 -0.96 4.52 -18.36
N SER A 261 -0.27 4.65 -17.22
CA SER A 261 0.79 3.74 -16.76
C SER A 261 0.40 2.88 -15.55
N MET A 262 -0.88 2.92 -15.12
CA MET A 262 -1.41 2.23 -13.92
C MET A 262 -1.37 0.71 -13.94
#